data_AF-A0A8T7GKY1-F1
#
_entry.id   AF-A0A8T7GKY1-F1
#
_cell.length_a   1.000
_cell.length_b   1.000
_cell.length_c   1.000
_cell.angle_alpha   90.00
_cell.angle_beta   90.00
_cell.angle_gamma   90.00
#
_symmetry.space_group_name_H-M   'P 1'
#
loop_
_entity.id
_entity.type
_entity.pdbx_description
1 polymer ?
#
loop_
_entity_poly.entity_id
_entity_poly.type
_entity_poly.pdbx_seq_one_letter_code
_entity_poly.pdbx_strand_id
1 'polypeptide(L)'
;MKSGNIYFNKSMTGISITLIIISFVSYIPVWSENIITIIPGSSKYDTKNPFSVTRFFNTSFFLISPNQNITFHNEDKVGHYIFIINQKRPEIKIDSGLIEPKKSFSIILHETGIYNYSSPIYSHMK
;
A
#
# COMPACT_ATOMS: atom_id res chain seq x y z
N MET A 1 -0.33 -7.00 16.63
CA MET A 1 0.36 -5.73 16.31
C MET A 1 1.46 -6.01 15.31
N LYS A 2 1.29 -5.63 14.05
CA LYS A 2 2.39 -5.45 13.08
C LYS A 2 1.95 -4.39 12.08
N SER A 3 2.62 -3.23 12.13
CA SER A 3 2.50 -2.14 11.16
C SER A 3 3.73 -2.15 10.25
N GLY A 4 3.55 -1.85 8.96
CA GLY A 4 4.64 -1.71 8.00
C GLY A 4 5.29 -0.32 8.04
N ASN A 5 6.60 -0.22 7.75
CA ASN A 5 7.36 1.03 7.75
C ASN A 5 8.20 1.16 6.45
N ILE A 6 8.39 2.39 5.96
CA ILE A 6 9.22 2.72 4.78
C ILE A 6 10.42 3.60 5.20
N TYR A 7 11.60 3.36 4.62
CA TYR A 7 12.87 4.07 4.90
C TYR A 7 13.57 4.56 3.62
N PHE A 8 14.32 5.67 3.71
CA PHE A 8 15.13 6.26 2.61
C PHE A 8 16.53 6.67 3.10
N ASN A 9 17.57 6.51 2.28
CA ASN A 9 18.94 6.97 2.58
C ASN A 9 19.47 7.96 1.53
N LYS A 10 20.28 8.93 1.98
CA LYS A 10 20.76 10.10 1.25
C LYS A 10 22.27 9.97 0.92
N SER A 11 22.60 10.30 -0.32
CA SER A 11 23.93 10.37 -0.99
C SER A 11 25.17 10.68 -0.14
N MET A 12 26.29 10.00 -0.43
CA MET A 12 27.66 10.51 -0.18
C MET A 12 28.62 10.23 -1.34
N THR A 13 29.37 11.27 -1.68
CA THR A 13 30.46 11.40 -2.66
C THR A 13 31.75 10.69 -2.23
N GLY A 14 32.50 10.13 -3.18
CA GLY A 14 33.91 9.75 -3.02
C GLY A 14 34.28 8.44 -3.71
N ILE A 15 35.05 8.51 -4.80
CA ILE A 15 35.57 7.32 -5.50
C ILE A 15 36.86 6.90 -4.79
N SER A 16 36.87 5.72 -4.17
CA SER A 16 38.07 4.92 -3.96
C SER A 16 37.70 3.45 -4.20
N ILE A 17 38.41 2.83 -5.13
CA ILE A 17 38.08 1.55 -5.74
C ILE A 17 38.47 0.42 -4.77
N THR A 18 37.50 -0.08 -4.03
CA THR A 18 37.55 -1.43 -3.45
C THR A 18 36.56 -2.27 -4.26
N LEU A 19 37.05 -3.32 -4.93
CA LEU A 19 36.22 -4.27 -5.67
C LEU A 19 35.20 -4.90 -4.71
N ILE A 20 33.97 -4.39 -4.72
CA ILE A 20 32.81 -5.11 -4.24
C ILE A 20 32.14 -5.65 -5.49
N ILE A 21 32.17 -6.97 -5.66
CA ILE A 21 31.31 -7.67 -6.62
C ILE A 21 29.89 -7.51 -6.10
N ILE A 22 29.30 -6.34 -6.33
CA ILE A 22 27.87 -6.14 -6.22
C ILE A 22 27.35 -6.73 -7.52
N SER A 23 26.77 -7.92 -7.42
CA SER A 23 25.77 -8.37 -8.37
C SER A 23 24.66 -7.31 -8.39
N PHE A 24 24.87 -6.27 -9.21
CA PHE A 24 23.81 -5.45 -9.75
C PHE A 24 22.99 -6.41 -10.61
N VAL A 25 22.13 -7.18 -9.95
CA VAL A 25 20.87 -7.56 -10.56
C VAL A 25 20.25 -6.22 -10.89
N SER A 26 20.40 -5.84 -12.15
CA SER A 26 19.61 -4.80 -12.79
C SER A 26 18.17 -5.26 -12.60
N TYR A 27 17.56 -4.80 -11.50
CA TYR A 27 16.14 -4.93 -11.29
C TYR A 27 15.52 -4.03 -12.35
N ILE A 28 15.31 -4.62 -13.52
CA ILE A 28 14.42 -4.10 -14.54
C ILE A 28 13.15 -3.75 -13.76
N PRO A 29 12.66 -2.50 -13.81
CA PRO A 29 11.36 -2.19 -13.24
C PRO A 29 10.37 -3.03 -14.06
N VAL A 30 9.97 -4.16 -13.49
CA VAL A 30 8.72 -4.80 -13.90
C VAL A 30 7.71 -3.68 -13.75
N TRP A 31 6.99 -3.39 -14.84
CA TRP A 31 5.87 -2.44 -14.86
C TRP A 31 4.72 -3.05 -14.05
N SER A 32 4.99 -3.35 -12.78
CA SER A 32 4.01 -3.60 -11.76
C SER A 32 3.31 -2.27 -11.61
N GLU A 33 2.14 -2.15 -12.19
CA GLU A 33 1.20 -1.10 -11.82
C GLU A 33 1.15 -1.07 -10.28
N ASN A 34 1.23 0.12 -9.69
CA ASN A 34 1.25 0.28 -8.23
C ASN A 34 -0.15 0.03 -7.66
N ILE A 35 -0.63 -1.21 -7.77
CA ILE A 35 -2.01 -1.61 -7.48
C ILE A 35 -2.08 -2.36 -6.15
N ILE A 36 -2.91 -1.82 -5.27
CA ILE A 36 -3.37 -2.48 -4.05
C ILE A 36 -4.77 -3.01 -4.32
N THR A 37 -4.94 -4.33 -4.29
CA THR A 37 -6.22 -4.98 -4.57
C THR A 37 -6.93 -5.27 -3.26
N ILE A 38 -8.17 -4.77 -3.13
CA ILE A 38 -9.13 -5.22 -2.11
C ILE A 38 -9.66 -6.57 -2.57
N ILE A 39 -9.33 -7.64 -1.84
CA ILE A 39 -9.56 -8.99 -2.36
C ILE A 39 -11.02 -9.44 -2.19
N PRO A 40 -11.48 -10.44 -2.97
CA PRO A 40 -12.81 -11.00 -2.80
C PRO A 40 -13.08 -11.47 -1.37
N GLY A 41 -14.22 -11.07 -0.81
CA GLY A 41 -14.64 -11.41 0.55
C GLY A 41 -14.05 -10.53 1.65
N SER A 42 -13.25 -9.50 1.35
CA SER A 42 -12.63 -8.63 2.36
C SER A 42 -13.65 -7.96 3.31
N SER A 43 -14.88 -7.72 2.82
CA SER A 43 -16.01 -7.24 3.61
C SER A 43 -16.56 -8.24 4.65
N LYS A 44 -16.30 -9.53 4.47
CA LYS A 44 -16.82 -10.61 5.33
C LYS A 44 -15.74 -11.08 6.30
N TYR A 45 -15.75 -10.51 7.50
CA TYR A 45 -15.00 -11.05 8.63
C TYR A 45 -15.92 -11.91 9.49
N ASP A 46 -15.77 -13.24 9.40
CA ASP A 46 -16.49 -14.14 10.30
C ASP A 46 -15.72 -14.29 11.61
N THR A 47 -16.22 -13.67 12.68
CA THR A 47 -15.65 -13.82 14.04
C THR A 47 -15.73 -15.25 14.57
N LYS A 48 -16.60 -16.10 14.01
CA LYS A 48 -16.74 -17.52 14.36
C LYS A 48 -15.82 -18.42 13.54
N ASN A 49 -15.31 -17.93 12.40
CA ASN A 49 -14.34 -18.63 11.58
C ASN A 49 -13.19 -17.68 11.19
N PRO A 50 -12.17 -17.52 12.07
CA PRO A 50 -11.04 -16.61 11.84
C PRO A 50 -10.16 -17.00 10.64
N PHE A 51 -10.42 -18.14 10.00
CA PHE A 51 -9.78 -18.56 8.76
C PHE A 51 -10.51 -18.11 7.49
N SER A 52 -11.72 -17.55 7.61
CA SER A 52 -12.56 -17.17 6.47
C SER A 52 -11.95 -16.08 5.59
N VAL A 53 -11.14 -15.16 6.16
CA VAL A 53 -10.34 -14.20 5.42
C VAL A 53 -9.09 -13.83 6.25
N THR A 54 -7.92 -14.38 5.91
CA THR A 54 -6.65 -14.10 6.60
C THR A 54 -5.93 -12.85 6.08
N ARG A 55 -6.43 -12.25 4.99
CA ARG A 55 -5.87 -11.06 4.33
C ARG A 55 -7.01 -10.26 3.67
N PHE A 56 -7.02 -8.94 3.81
CA PHE A 56 -8.08 -8.08 3.22
C PHE A 56 -7.63 -7.35 1.95
N PHE A 57 -6.32 -7.20 1.83
CA PHE A 57 -5.63 -6.64 0.68
C PHE A 57 -4.64 -7.67 0.14
N ASN A 58 -4.27 -7.57 -1.14
CA ASN A 58 -3.23 -8.42 -1.74
C ASN A 58 -1.85 -8.22 -1.11
N THR A 59 -1.62 -7.06 -0.49
CA THR A 59 -0.40 -6.73 0.24
C THR A 59 -0.70 -6.03 1.58
N SER A 60 0.13 -6.30 2.58
CA SER A 60 0.14 -5.58 3.86
C SER A 60 1.15 -4.42 3.88
N PHE A 61 2.02 -4.34 2.88
CA PHE A 61 3.06 -3.34 2.78
C PHE A 61 3.38 -3.04 1.32
N PHE A 62 3.44 -1.76 0.97
CA PHE A 62 3.69 -1.33 -0.40
C PHE A 62 4.74 -0.22 -0.42
N LEU A 63 5.89 -0.47 -1.03
CA LEU A 63 6.97 0.50 -1.19
C LEU A 63 6.79 1.24 -2.52
N ILE A 64 6.77 2.56 -2.47
CA ILE A 64 6.59 3.41 -3.66
C ILE A 64 7.43 4.68 -3.55
N SER A 65 7.87 5.21 -4.67
CA SER A 65 8.56 6.51 -4.72
C SER A 65 7.55 7.67 -4.68
N PRO A 66 7.90 8.83 -4.10
CA PRO A 66 7.06 10.02 -4.18
C PRO A 66 6.68 10.37 -5.62
N ASN A 67 5.51 10.97 -5.79
CA ASN A 67 4.95 11.36 -7.09
C ASN A 67 4.60 10.21 -8.04
N GLN A 68 4.65 8.96 -7.58
CA GLN A 68 4.08 7.84 -8.33
C GLN A 68 2.60 7.66 -7.97
N ASN A 69 1.81 7.23 -8.96
CA ASN A 69 0.42 6.91 -8.76
C ASN A 69 0.29 5.59 -7.99
N ILE A 70 -0.64 5.52 -7.03
CA ILE A 70 -1.09 4.31 -6.33
C ILE A 70 -2.55 4.10 -6.71
N THR A 71 -2.92 2.88 -7.05
CA THR A 71 -4.29 2.54 -7.40
C THR A 71 -4.85 1.48 -6.45
N PHE A 72 -5.96 1.79 -5.79
CA PHE A 72 -6.75 0.81 -5.06
C PHE A 72 -7.78 0.22 -6.01
N HIS A 73 -7.75 -1.09 -6.23
CA HIS A 73 -8.69 -1.79 -7.09
C HIS A 73 -9.61 -2.70 -6.27
N ASN A 74 -10.93 -2.60 -6.49
CA ASN A 74 -11.90 -3.39 -5.76
C ASN A 74 -12.29 -4.68 -6.50
N GLU A 75 -11.73 -5.81 -6.06
CA GLU A 75 -12.09 -7.15 -6.54
C GLU A 75 -13.18 -7.82 -5.68
N ASP A 76 -13.63 -7.18 -4.61
CA ASP A 76 -14.76 -7.66 -3.81
C ASP A 76 -16.11 -7.42 -4.52
N LYS A 77 -17.14 -8.10 -4.04
CA LYS A 77 -18.50 -8.03 -4.59
C LYS A 77 -19.32 -6.86 -4.05
N VAL A 78 -18.78 -6.12 -3.09
CA VAL A 78 -19.43 -4.96 -2.45
C VAL A 78 -18.55 -3.72 -2.60
N GLY A 79 -19.16 -2.55 -2.47
CA GLY A 79 -18.42 -1.29 -2.48
C GLY A 79 -17.55 -1.12 -1.23
N HIS A 80 -16.40 -0.48 -1.40
CA HIS A 80 -15.42 -0.25 -0.33
C HIS A 80 -15.00 1.22 -0.27
N TYR A 81 -14.62 1.66 0.92
CA TYR A 81 -14.02 2.97 1.17
C TYR A 81 -12.66 2.75 1.82
N ILE A 82 -11.67 3.54 1.44
CA ILE A 82 -10.31 3.47 1.97
C ILE A 82 -9.92 4.86 2.48
N PHE A 83 -9.58 4.91 3.78
CA PHE A 83 -8.95 6.07 4.39
C PHE A 83 -7.45 5.85 4.45
N ILE A 84 -6.71 6.80 3.90
CA ILE A 84 -5.25 6.81 3.87
C ILE A 84 -4.79 7.98 4.75
N ILE A 85 -3.94 7.71 5.75
CA ILE A 85 -3.50 8.71 6.73
C ILE A 85 -1.98 8.64 6.86
N ASN A 86 -1.31 9.79 6.75
CA ASN A 86 0.12 9.88 7.06
C ASN A 86 0.34 9.72 8.57
N GLN A 87 1.21 8.80 8.97
CA GLN A 87 1.45 8.46 10.37
C GLN A 87 2.06 9.62 11.18
N LYS A 88 2.93 10.43 10.57
CA LYS A 88 3.60 11.56 11.24
C LYS A 88 2.82 12.87 11.08
N ARG A 89 1.97 12.95 10.06
CA ARG A 89 1.17 14.12 9.70
C ARG A 89 -0.30 13.73 9.56
N PRO A 90 -1.02 13.41 10.67
CA PRO A 90 -2.38 12.89 10.62
C PRO A 90 -3.39 13.84 9.96
N GLU A 91 -3.06 15.13 9.84
CA GLU A 91 -3.82 16.10 9.08
C GLU A 91 -3.86 15.81 7.57
N ILE A 92 -2.87 15.07 7.06
CA ILE A 92 -2.85 14.54 5.69
C ILE A 92 -3.65 13.25 5.68
N LYS A 93 -4.95 13.41 5.46
CA LYS A 93 -5.92 12.33 5.29
C LYS A 93 -6.53 12.39 3.89
N ILE A 94 -6.61 11.23 3.26
CA ILE A 94 -7.31 11.04 1.99
C ILE A 94 -8.45 10.06 2.22
N ASP A 95 -9.60 10.38 1.64
CA ASP A 95 -10.74 9.49 1.48
C ASP A 95 -10.85 9.10 0.01
N SER A 96 -10.90 7.80 -0.28
CA SER A 96 -11.10 7.31 -1.65
C SER A 96 -12.50 7.61 -2.20
N GLY A 97 -13.46 7.91 -1.32
CA GLY A 97 -14.87 7.76 -1.62
C GLY A 97 -15.24 6.29 -1.86
N LEU A 98 -16.43 6.07 -2.40
CA LEU A 98 -16.91 4.73 -2.74
C LEU A 98 -16.15 4.17 -3.94
N ILE A 99 -15.46 3.05 -3.73
CA ILE A 99 -14.87 2.22 -4.78
C ILE A 99 -15.85 1.07 -5.05
N GLU A 100 -16.67 1.22 -6.09
CA GLU A 100 -17.61 0.17 -6.50
C GLU A 100 -16.89 -1.12 -6.94
N PRO A 101 -17.58 -2.28 -6.94
CA PRO A 101 -17.02 -3.52 -7.47
C PRO A 101 -16.43 -3.34 -8.87
N LYS A 102 -15.22 -3.89 -9.09
CA LYS A 102 -14.46 -3.78 -10.34
C LYS A 102 -14.02 -2.37 -10.73
N LYS A 103 -14.20 -1.39 -9.85
CA LYS A 103 -13.68 -0.02 -10.04
C LYS A 103 -12.39 0.19 -9.25
N SER A 104 -11.76 1.32 -9.52
CA SER A 104 -10.50 1.70 -8.93
C SER A 104 -10.49 3.16 -8.49
N PHE A 105 -9.76 3.44 -7.42
CA PHE A 105 -9.41 4.78 -6.96
C PHE A 105 -7.90 4.97 -7.12
N SER A 106 -7.46 6.11 -7.64
CA SER A 106 -6.04 6.40 -7.83
C SER A 106 -5.63 7.68 -7.12
N ILE A 107 -4.43 7.68 -6.53
CA ILE A 107 -3.87 8.83 -5.84
C ILE A 107 -2.36 8.92 -6.04
N ILE A 108 -1.87 10.16 -6.09
CA ILE A 108 -0.44 10.47 -6.02
C ILE A 108 -0.11 10.96 -4.62
N LEU A 109 0.87 10.32 -3.97
CA LEU A 109 1.42 10.78 -2.70
C LEU A 109 2.71 11.56 -2.97
N HIS A 110 2.68 12.87 -2.70
CA HIS A 110 3.80 13.77 -2.96
C HIS A 110 4.85 13.78 -1.84
N GLU A 111 4.41 13.54 -0.60
CA GLU A 111 5.30 13.59 0.55
C GLU A 111 5.85 12.20 0.90
N THR A 112 7.14 12.16 1.23
CA THR A 112 7.76 10.94 1.78
C THR A 112 7.21 10.66 3.18
N GLY A 113 6.79 9.44 3.45
CA GLY A 113 6.32 9.07 4.77
C GLY A 113 5.75 7.66 4.82
N ILE A 114 5.25 7.30 6.00
CA ILE A 114 4.50 6.07 6.20
C ILE A 114 3.02 6.45 6.20
N TYR A 115 2.26 5.80 5.34
CA TYR A 115 0.82 5.99 5.21
C TYR A 115 0.12 4.70 5.61
N ASN A 116 -0.76 4.80 6.60
CA ASN A 116 -1.65 3.70 6.97
C ASN A 116 -2.91 3.82 6.12
N TYR A 117 -3.40 2.70 5.58
CA TYR A 117 -4.67 2.64 4.87
C TYR A 117 -5.61 1.66 5.55
N SER A 118 -6.90 1.99 5.61
CA SER A 118 -7.89 1.17 6.30
C SER A 118 -9.31 1.42 5.79
N SER A 119 -10.22 0.50 6.03
CA SER A 119 -11.65 0.76 5.80
C SER A 119 -12.27 1.52 6.97
N PRO A 120 -13.04 2.59 6.73
CA PRO A 120 -13.83 3.24 7.77
C PRO A 120 -15.08 2.43 8.17
N ILE A 121 -15.53 1.50 7.32
CA ILE A 121 -16.73 0.68 7.55
C ILE A 121 -16.34 -0.66 8.20
N TYR A 122 -15.26 -1.27 7.73
CA TYR A 122 -14.83 -2.59 8.16
C TYR A 122 -13.59 -2.49 9.05
N SER A 123 -13.78 -2.45 10.36
CA SER A 123 -12.72 -2.18 11.35
C SER A 123 -11.54 -3.18 11.34
N HIS A 124 -11.76 -4.36 10.77
CA HIS A 124 -10.75 -5.41 10.57
C HIS A 124 -9.85 -5.17 9.35
N MET A 125 -10.25 -4.35 8.38
CA MET A 125 -9.47 -4.08 7.16
C MET A 125 -8.47 -2.94 7.41
N LYS A 126 -7.22 -3.30 7.65
CA LYS A 126 -6.08 -2.40 7.91
C LYS A 126 -4.78 -2.98 7.37
#